data_AF-A0A455X1M5-F1
#
_entry.id   AF-A0A455X1M5-F1
#
_cell.length_a   1.000
_cell.length_b   1.000
_cell.length_c   1.000
_cell.angle_alpha   90.00
_cell.angle_beta   90.00
_cell.angle_gamma   90.00
#
_symmetry.space_group_name_H-M   'P 1'
#
loop_
_entity.id
_entity.type
_entity.pdbx_description
1 polymer ?
#
loop_
_entity_poly.entity_id
_entity_poly.type
_entity_poly.pdbx_seq_one_letter_code
_entity_poly.pdbx_strand_id
1 'polypeptide(L)' 'MQITIKGELTIAEIRQALYEKLHELEDDFAVRYSQGATLYVNPTNGLGDTVVPHKAGRAVNKLHSNGPYKSVADEHKI' A
#
# COMPACT_ATOMS: atom_id res chain seq x y z
N MET A 1 12.63 -9.27 5.18
CA MET A 1 12.84 -7.86 5.58
C MET A 1 11.49 -7.27 5.99
N GLN A 2 11.46 -6.37 6.96
CA GLN A 2 10.24 -5.71 7.44
C GLN A 2 10.44 -4.19 7.49
N ILE A 3 9.57 -3.43 6.82
CA ILE A 3 9.49 -1.97 6.93
C ILE A 3 8.36 -1.66 7.91
N THR A 4 8.64 -0.90 8.97
CA THR A 4 7.66 -0.51 9.98
C THR A 4 7.52 1.01 10.01
N ILE A 5 6.33 1.51 9.71
CA ILE A 5 5.98 2.93 9.81
C ILE A 5 5.08 3.07 11.04
N LYS A 6 5.39 4.02 11.94
CA LYS A 6 4.65 4.25 13.19
C LYS A 6 4.06 5.65 13.20
N GLY A 7 2.91 5.80 13.87
CA GLY A 7 2.19 7.06 14.02
C GLY A 7 0.82 7.04 13.36
N GLU A 8 -0.01 8.02 13.69
CA GLU A 8 -1.26 8.27 12.98
C GLU A 8 -0.95 9.07 11.72
N LEU A 9 -1.12 8.41 10.57
CA LEU A 9 -0.76 8.95 9.27
C LEU A 9 -1.91 8.74 8.30
N THR A 10 -2.12 9.73 7.45
CA THR A 10 -2.99 9.58 6.28
C THR A 10 -2.41 8.53 5.32
N ILE A 11 -3.27 7.96 4.46
CA ILE A 11 -2.82 7.04 3.40
C ILE A 11 -1.78 7.69 2.46
N ALA A 12 -1.87 9.01 2.26
CA ALA A 12 -0.91 9.75 1.45
C ALA A 12 0.48 9.78 2.08
N GLU A 13 0.56 10.01 3.39
CA GLU A 13 1.82 9.99 4.15
C GLU A 13 2.40 8.59 4.23
N ILE A 14 1.57 7.56 4.45
CA ILE A 14 2.01 6.15 4.41
C ILE A 14 2.62 5.83 3.04
N ARG A 15 1.98 6.26 1.95
CA ARG A 15 2.50 6.07 0.59
C ARG A 15 3.87 6.73 0.40
N GLN A 16 4.05 7.96 0.89
CA GLN A 16 5.33 8.67 0.83
C GLN A 16 6.41 7.95 1.63
N ALA A 17 6.12 7.57 2.88
CA ALA A 17 7.06 6.86 3.74
C ALA A 17 7.47 5.48 3.18
N LEU A 18 6.54 4.75 2.55
CA LEU A 18 6.86 3.50 1.85
C LEU A 18 7.78 3.72 0.65
N TYR A 19 7.53 4.75 -0.15
CA TYR A 19 8.41 5.11 -1.27
C TYR A 19 9.83 5.38 -0.79
N GLU A 20 10.00 6.20 0.24
CA GLU A 20 11.31 6.56 0.79
C GLU A 20 12.07 5.34 1.32
N LYS A 21 11.39 4.45 2.05
CA LYS A 21 12.04 3.25 2.60
C LYS A 21 12.38 2.21 1.53
N LEU A 22 11.59 2.12 0.46
CA LEU A 22 11.94 1.28 -0.69
C LEU A 22 13.09 1.89 -1.50
N HIS A 23 13.14 3.21 -1.63
CA HIS A 23 14.23 3.89 -2.30
C HIS A 23 15.55 3.74 -1.53
N GLU A 24 15.53 3.88 -0.20
CA GLU A 24 16.68 3.57 0.67
C GLU A 24 17.17 2.13 0.47
N LEU A 25 16.24 1.17 0.33
CA LEU A 25 16.56 -0.23 0.07
C LEU A 25 17.26 -0.46 -1.28
N GLU A 26 16.89 0.31 -2.30
CA GLU A 26 17.49 0.25 -3.63
C GLU A 26 18.88 0.91 -3.66
N ASP A 27 19.00 2.11 -3.08
CA ASP A 27 20.20 2.95 -3.20
C ASP A 27 21.27 2.58 -2.16
N ASP A 28 20.90 2.50 -0.88
CA ASP A 28 21.85 2.31 0.21
C ASP A 28 22.21 0.83 0.41
N PHE A 29 21.24 -0.06 0.17
CA PHE A 29 21.40 -1.51 0.37
C PHE A 29 21.54 -2.31 -0.93
N ALA A 30 21.46 -1.66 -2.10
CA ALA A 30 21.61 -2.27 -3.43
C ALA A 30 20.67 -3.46 -3.72
N VAL A 31 19.51 -3.53 -3.06
CA VAL A 31 18.53 -4.61 -3.27
C VAL A 31 17.58 -4.24 -4.39
N ARG A 32 17.76 -4.86 -5.56
CA ARG A 32 17.00 -4.54 -6.78
C ARG A 32 15.77 -5.41 -7.06
N TYR A 33 15.66 -6.55 -6.38
CA TYR A 33 14.62 -7.54 -6.67
C TYR A 33 14.02 -8.11 -5.38
N SER A 34 12.70 -8.29 -5.38
CA SER A 34 11.97 -9.02 -4.37
C SER A 34 11.04 -10.03 -5.03
N GLN A 35 10.87 -11.21 -4.42
CA GLN A 35 9.89 -12.21 -4.85
C GLN A 35 8.43 -11.82 -4.49
N GLY A 36 8.23 -10.68 -3.81
CA GLY A 36 6.93 -10.12 -3.50
C GLY A 36 6.94 -9.26 -2.23
N ALA A 37 5.82 -8.61 -1.93
CA ALA A 37 5.61 -7.90 -0.68
C ALA A 37 4.11 -7.90 -0.32
N THR A 38 3.79 -7.88 0.97
CA THR A 38 2.43 -7.68 1.47
C THR A 38 2.44 -6.48 2.41
N LEU A 39 1.55 -5.53 2.16
CA LEU A 39 1.33 -4.38 3.03
C LEU A 39 0.08 -4.62 3.87
N TYR A 40 0.23 -4.63 5.19
CA TYR A 40 -0.89 -4.61 6.12
C TYR A 40 -1.18 -3.15 6.48
N VAL A 41 -2.42 -2.73 6.26
CA VAL A 41 -2.91 -1.40 6.66
C VAL A 41 -4.00 -1.57 7.72
N ASN A 42 -3.96 -0.73 8.74
CA ASN A 42 -4.98 -0.66 9.79
C ASN A 42 -5.61 0.73 9.73
N PRO A 43 -6.62 0.94 8.86
CA PRO A 43 -7.21 2.27 8.68
C PRO A 43 -7.89 2.73 9.96
N THR A 44 -7.74 4.01 10.29
CA THR A 44 -8.46 4.68 11.38
C THR A 44 -9.34 5.80 10.83
N ASN A 45 -10.29 6.28 11.63
CA ASN A 45 -11.07 7.48 11.33
C ASN A 45 -10.37 8.79 11.76
N GLY A 46 -9.10 8.75 12.18
CA GLY A 46 -8.40 9.91 12.75
C GLY A 46 -8.76 10.23 14.21
N LEU A 47 -9.65 9.44 14.82
CA LEU A 47 -10.13 9.61 16.21
C LEU A 47 -9.82 8.38 17.07
N GLY A 48 -9.01 7.45 16.55
CA GLY A 48 -8.63 6.21 17.21
C GLY A 48 -9.54 5.00 16.91
N ASP A 49 -10.66 5.18 16.21
CA ASP A 49 -11.51 4.04 15.82
C ASP A 49 -11.01 3.39 14.53
N THR A 50 -11.07 2.06 14.50
CA THR A 50 -10.74 1.28 13.31
C THR A 50 -11.83 1.41 12.24
N VAL A 51 -11.41 1.54 10.98
CA VAL A 51 -12.29 1.67 9.83
C VAL A 51 -12.16 0.46 8.91
N VAL A 52 -13.30 -0.11 8.51
CA VAL A 52 -13.38 -1.15 7.47
C VAL A 52 -13.73 -0.49 6.14
N PRO A 53 -12.84 -0.51 5.13
CA PRO A 53 -13.13 0.08 3.84
C PRO A 53 -14.20 -0.73 3.10
N HIS A 54 -15.04 -0.05 2.31
CA HIS A 54 -16.12 -0.67 1.53
C HIS A 54 -16.01 -0.29 0.05
N LYS A 55 -16.32 -1.23 -0.85
CA LYS A 55 -16.44 -1.01 -2.30
C LYS A 55 -17.77 -1.58 -2.78
N ALA A 56 -18.59 -0.76 -3.43
CA ALA A 56 -19.94 -1.13 -3.90
C ALA A 56 -20.81 -1.79 -2.80
N GLY A 57 -20.77 -1.26 -1.58
CA GLY A 57 -21.55 -1.76 -0.44
C GLY A 57 -21.00 -3.03 0.23
N ARG A 58 -19.85 -3.55 -0.22
CA ARG A 58 -19.20 -4.73 0.38
C ARG A 58 -17.92 -4.34 1.11
N ALA A 59 -17.72 -4.89 2.30
CA ALA A 59 -16.48 -4.74 3.04
C ALA A 59 -15.31 -5.31 2.23
N VAL A 60 -14.21 -4.56 2.20
CA VAL A 60 -12.98 -4.93 1.49
C VAL A 60 -11.91 -5.24 2.52
N ASN A 61 -11.52 -6.50 2.60
CA ASN A 61 -10.50 -6.96 3.57
C ASN A 61 -9.12 -7.15 2.92
N LYS A 62 -9.05 -7.20 1.59
CA LYS A 62 -7.81 -7.41 0.84
C LYS A 62 -7.82 -6.58 -0.44
N LEU A 63 -6.71 -5.94 -0.72
CA LEU A 63 -6.41 -5.32 -2.01
C LEU A 63 -5.28 -6.12 -2.65
N HIS A 64 -5.52 -6.62 -3.85
CA HIS A 64 -4.53 -7.36 -4.61
C HIS A 64 -4.08 -6.52 -5.80
N SER A 65 -2.77 -6.48 -6.04
CA SER A 65 -2.17 -5.93 -7.24
C SER A 65 -1.20 -6.95 -7.79
N ASN A 66 -1.38 -7.31 -9.05
CA ASN A 66 -0.41 -8.11 -9.80
C ASN A 66 0.37 -7.10 -10.65
N GLY A 67 1.71 -7.08 -10.55
CA GLY A 67 2.52 -6.15 -11.34
C GLY A 67 2.42 -6.42 -12.86
N PRO A 68 2.95 -5.56 -13.73
CA PRO A 68 3.07 -4.10 -13.66
C PRO A 68 1.80 -3.45 -14.27
N TYR A 69 1.02 -2.77 -13.43
CA TYR A 69 -0.07 -1.84 -13.79
C TYR A 69 -0.99 -2.22 -14.97
N LYS A 70 -2.15 -2.86 -14.70
CA LYS A 70 -3.26 -2.83 -15.68
C LYS A 70 -3.86 -1.43 -15.68
N SER A 71 -3.82 -0.76 -16.83
CA SER A 71 -4.52 0.50 -17.03
C SER A 71 -6.01 0.30 -16.78
N VAL A 72 -6.68 1.27 -16.18
CA VAL A 72 -8.15 1.28 -16.03
C VAL A 72 -8.83 1.18 -17.41
N ALA A 73 -8.16 1.60 -18.48
CA ALA A 73 -8.61 1.40 -19.86
C ALA A 73 -8.67 -0.08 -20.29
N ASP A 74 -7.68 -0.89 -19.90
CA ASP A 74 -7.65 -2.34 -20.18
C ASP A 74 -8.73 -3.10 -19.39
N GLU A 75 -9.13 -2.58 -18.22
CA GLU A 75 -10.21 -3.13 -17.41
C GLU A 75 -11.60 -2.82 -17.99
N HIS A 76 -11.74 -1.72 -18.73
CA HIS A 76 -12.99 -1.28 -19.34
C HIS A 76 -13.12 -1.54 -20.85
N LYS A 77 -12.12 -2.14 -21.51
CA LYS A 77 -12.06 -2.36 -22.97
C LYS A 77 -12.31 -1.09 -23.80
N ILE A 78 -11.70 0.03 -23.40
CA ILE A 78 -11.75 1.30 -24.13
C ILE A 78 -10.37 1.60 -24.72
#